data_AF-A0A0B7AN78-F1
#
_entry.id   AF-A0A0B7AN78-F1
#
_cell.length_a   1.000
_cell.length_b   1.000
_cell.length_c   1.000
_cell.angle_alpha   90.00
_cell.angle_beta   90.00
_cell.angle_gamma   90.00
#
_symmetry.space_group_name_H-M   'P 1'
#
loop_
_entity.id
_entity.type
_entity.pdbx_description
1 polymer ?
#
loop_
_entity_poly.entity_id
_entity_poly.type
_entity_poly.pdbx_seq_one_letter_code
_entity_poly.pdbx_strand_id
1 'polypeptide(L)'
;YAADPSSQLKRWIHQLLHSRHTHDVRALTYVNGFLASGGVDTVIYVSKLRGQRSVLELAPVPTPGLVNLAAENLIQLQYQDYIEVWRLGSANTPLDEARGMLPLVKNRIKLLKLKARTGHVILCSTISNEGIIAFSDTKGVRLFKLNLKTDGSNPPLVTLDHVDCRFAQPAHHLIFTPNGNTLIAVLTTGVVQLMNMIAVESNVLLQNVSSSQIHRIAVSPDSRHVAVATLDHGVHIYSVQSGQHICSCPILVSQ
;
A
#
# COMPACT_ATOMS: atom_id res chain seq x y z
N TYR A 1 19.68 49.21 -6.60
CA TYR A 1 21.13 49.30 -6.34
C TYR A 1 21.84 48.23 -7.16
N ALA A 2 22.38 48.61 -8.32
CA ALA A 2 23.21 47.72 -9.14
C ALA A 2 24.60 47.59 -8.49
N ALA A 3 25.15 46.38 -8.44
CA ALA A 3 26.45 46.12 -7.84
C ALA A 3 27.57 46.69 -8.73
N ASP A 4 28.53 47.39 -8.11
CA ASP A 4 29.74 47.88 -8.76
C ASP A 4 30.65 46.69 -9.15
N PRO A 5 30.95 46.51 -10.44
CA PRO A 5 31.72 45.36 -10.93
C PRO A 5 33.20 45.40 -10.52
N SER A 6 33.71 46.50 -9.94
CA SER A 6 35.13 46.67 -9.56
C SER A 6 35.45 46.37 -8.09
N SER A 7 34.43 46.16 -7.26
CA SER A 7 34.59 45.91 -5.82
C SER A 7 35.04 44.47 -5.53
N GLN A 8 36.22 44.29 -4.93
CA GLN A 8 36.68 42.98 -4.42
C GLN A 8 35.85 42.44 -3.24
N LEU A 9 34.93 43.24 -2.68
CA LEU A 9 34.03 42.79 -1.63
C LEU A 9 32.93 41.92 -2.24
N LYS A 10 32.99 40.62 -1.96
CA LYS A 10 31.90 39.68 -2.25
C LYS A 10 30.70 40.07 -1.39
N ARG A 11 29.60 40.49 -2.01
CA ARG A 11 28.36 40.87 -1.32
C ARG A 11 27.25 39.89 -1.68
N TRP A 12 26.48 39.47 -0.69
CA TRP A 12 25.26 38.71 -0.92
C TRP A 12 24.18 39.67 -1.40
N ILE A 13 23.53 39.32 -2.51
CA ILE A 13 22.36 40.03 -3.02
C ILE A 13 21.18 39.11 -2.85
N HIS A 14 20.09 39.63 -2.27
CA HIS A 14 18.87 38.87 -2.11
C HIS A 14 18.23 38.65 -3.49
N GLN A 15 18.21 37.40 -3.94
CA GLN A 15 17.51 37.01 -5.16
C GLN A 15 16.01 36.82 -4.86
N LEU A 16 15.16 36.88 -5.89
CA LEU A 16 13.70 36.78 -5.75
C LEU A 16 13.29 35.59 -4.85
N LEU A 17 12.50 35.88 -3.82
CA LEU A 17 11.97 34.87 -2.91
C LEU A 17 10.93 34.02 -3.63
N HIS A 18 10.95 32.70 -3.41
CA HIS A 18 9.93 31.82 -3.94
C HIS A 18 9.26 31.06 -2.79
N SER A 19 7.99 31.35 -2.55
CA SER A 19 7.17 30.59 -1.60
C SER A 19 6.45 29.52 -2.40
N ARG A 20 6.94 28.28 -2.27
CA ARG A 20 6.34 27.07 -2.88
C ARG A 20 5.66 26.22 -1.83
N HIS A 21 6.30 26.07 -0.68
CA HIS A 21 5.69 25.39 0.44
C HIS A 21 4.57 26.23 1.03
N THR A 22 3.48 25.57 1.39
CA THR A 22 2.35 26.21 2.08
C THR A 22 2.63 26.40 3.58
N HIS A 23 3.63 25.69 4.10
CA HIS A 23 4.06 25.70 5.50
C HIS A 23 5.59 25.76 5.60
N ASP A 24 6.10 25.75 6.83
CA ASP A 24 7.53 25.83 7.12
C ASP A 24 8.36 24.76 6.40
N VAL A 25 9.45 25.19 5.78
CA VAL A 25 10.49 24.32 5.25
C VAL A 25 11.35 23.85 6.42
N ARG A 26 11.41 22.54 6.63
CA ARG A 26 12.16 21.92 7.73
C ARG A 26 13.50 21.33 7.30
N ALA A 27 13.65 21.03 6.02
CA ALA A 27 14.87 20.44 5.48
C ALA A 27 15.15 20.96 4.07
N LEU A 28 16.43 21.14 3.77
CA LEU A 28 16.95 21.53 2.47
C LEU A 28 18.21 20.69 2.18
N THR A 29 18.36 20.22 0.95
CA THR A 29 19.61 19.59 0.48
C THR A 29 19.89 20.00 -0.95
N TYR A 30 21.18 20.14 -1.29
CA TYR A 30 21.61 20.55 -2.61
C TYR A 30 22.61 19.54 -3.16
N VAL A 31 22.30 18.96 -4.32
CA VAL A 31 23.13 17.95 -4.98
C VAL A 31 23.09 18.18 -6.49
N ASN A 32 24.26 18.22 -7.14
CA ASN A 32 24.40 18.25 -8.60
C ASN A 32 23.56 19.31 -9.34
N GLY A 33 23.38 20.50 -8.74
CA GLY A 33 22.59 21.58 -9.36
C GLY A 33 21.10 21.56 -9.04
N PHE A 34 20.65 20.58 -8.26
CA PHE A 34 19.28 20.45 -7.77
C PHE A 34 19.20 20.78 -6.28
N LEU A 35 18.21 21.58 -5.91
CA LEU A 35 17.83 21.86 -4.53
C LEU A 35 16.55 21.10 -4.22
N ALA A 36 16.60 20.18 -3.26
CA ALA A 36 15.42 19.54 -2.71
C ALA A 36 15.02 20.24 -1.40
N SER A 37 13.75 20.62 -1.28
CA SER A 37 13.17 21.22 -0.08
C SER A 37 11.99 20.38 0.41
N GLY A 38 11.87 20.23 1.73
CA GLY A 38 10.80 19.48 2.38
C GLY A 38 10.31 20.19 3.63
N GLY A 39 9.00 20.15 3.86
CA GLY A 39 8.35 20.91 4.92
C GLY A 39 7.21 20.16 5.62
N VAL A 40 6.48 20.91 6.45
CA VAL A 40 5.31 20.41 7.19
C VAL A 40 4.15 20.04 6.26
N ASP A 41 4.10 20.65 5.07
CA ASP A 41 3.07 20.40 4.06
C ASP A 41 3.18 19.04 3.36
N THR A 42 4.17 18.22 3.75
CA THR A 42 4.40 16.85 3.28
C THR A 42 4.76 16.73 1.78
N VAL A 43 4.98 17.86 1.11
CA VAL A 43 5.42 17.91 -0.30
C VAL A 43 6.93 18.06 -0.35
N ILE A 44 7.57 17.40 -1.32
CA ILE A 44 8.98 17.62 -1.64
C ILE A 44 9.07 18.38 -2.97
N TYR A 45 9.77 19.51 -2.98
CA TYR A 45 10.08 20.23 -4.22
C TYR A 45 11.53 19.99 -4.61
N VAL A 46 11.78 19.62 -5.87
CA VAL A 46 13.13 19.50 -6.43
C VAL A 46 13.31 20.54 -7.53
N SER A 47 14.12 21.55 -7.26
CA SER A 47 14.33 22.70 -8.13
C SER A 47 15.71 22.67 -8.78
N LYS A 48 15.80 22.81 -10.09
CA LYS A 48 17.07 22.99 -10.80
C LYS A 48 17.49 24.46 -10.73
N LEU A 49 18.62 24.72 -10.07
CA LEU A 49 19.10 26.10 -9.81
C LEU A 49 20.01 26.65 -10.92
N ARG A 50 20.63 25.77 -11.72
CA ARG A 50 21.56 26.15 -12.81
C ARG A 50 20.97 25.84 -14.19
N GLY A 51 21.14 26.77 -15.12
CA GLY A 51 20.64 26.64 -16.50
C GLY A 51 19.13 26.87 -16.59
N GLN A 52 18.46 26.10 -17.46
CA GLN A 52 17.00 26.17 -17.60
C GLN A 52 16.33 25.71 -16.30
N ARG A 53 15.62 26.63 -15.64
CA ARG A 53 14.93 26.37 -14.38
C ARG A 53 13.78 25.40 -14.61
N SER A 54 13.75 24.35 -13.81
CA SER A 54 12.62 23.43 -13.70
C SER A 54 12.38 23.12 -12.23
N VAL A 55 11.12 22.82 -11.90
CA VAL A 55 10.71 22.44 -10.55
C VAL A 55 9.87 21.19 -10.69
N LEU A 56 10.25 20.14 -9.97
CA LEU A 56 9.48 18.92 -9.80
C LEU A 56 8.76 19.00 -8.44
N GLU A 57 7.45 18.78 -8.45
CA GLU A 57 6.64 18.64 -7.25
C GLU A 57 6.41 17.15 -7.00
N LEU A 58 6.82 16.67 -5.83
CA LEU A 58 6.61 15.31 -5.38
C LEU A 58 5.57 15.33 -4.27
N ALA A 59 4.33 15.04 -4.65
CA ALA A 59 3.21 14.94 -3.72
C ALA A 59 3.38 13.73 -2.77
N PRO A 60 2.83 13.80 -1.55
CA PRO A 60 2.78 12.68 -0.63
C PRO A 60 1.80 11.62 -1.16
N VAL A 61 2.27 10.76 -2.06
CA VAL A 61 1.45 9.65 -2.56
C VAL A 61 1.49 8.55 -1.49
N PRO A 62 0.33 8.14 -0.92
CA PRO A 62 0.30 7.03 0.01
C PRO A 62 0.90 5.78 -0.63
N THR A 63 1.55 4.95 0.19
CA THR A 63 2.05 3.67 -0.29
C THR A 63 0.88 2.84 -0.84
N PRO A 64 1.08 2.06 -1.92
CA PRO A 64 0.04 1.18 -2.42
C PRO A 64 -0.33 0.11 -1.37
N GLY A 65 -1.60 -0.30 -1.35
CA GLY A 65 -2.09 -1.34 -0.43
C GLY A 65 -2.65 -0.83 0.89
N LEU A 66 -2.79 0.49 1.08
CA LEU A 66 -3.42 1.05 2.28
C LEU A 66 -4.95 0.93 2.30
N VAL A 67 -5.58 0.70 1.14
CA VAL A 67 -7.03 0.54 1.02
C VAL A 67 -7.29 -0.78 0.33
N ASN A 68 -8.08 -1.65 0.98
CA ASN A 68 -8.49 -2.92 0.41
C ASN A 68 -10.01 -3.04 0.44
N LEU A 69 -10.58 -3.65 -0.60
CA LEU A 69 -12.00 -3.89 -0.73
C LEU A 69 -12.26 -5.40 -0.59
N ALA A 70 -13.36 -5.74 0.07
CA ALA A 70 -13.88 -7.09 0.13
C ALA A 70 -15.35 -7.11 -0.26
N ALA A 71 -15.90 -8.32 -0.38
CA ALA A 71 -17.34 -8.53 -0.54
C ALA A 71 -18.15 -7.85 0.58
N GLU A 72 -19.48 -7.78 0.38
CA GLU A 72 -20.41 -7.08 1.29
C GLU A 72 -20.13 -5.60 1.53
N ASN A 73 -19.49 -4.93 0.57
CA ASN A 73 -19.11 -3.52 0.66
C ASN A 73 -18.21 -3.20 1.87
N LEU A 74 -17.33 -4.13 2.22
CA LEU A 74 -16.34 -3.92 3.26
C LEU A 74 -15.12 -3.18 2.69
N ILE A 75 -14.68 -2.13 3.40
CA ILE A 75 -13.43 -1.43 3.14
C ILE A 75 -12.51 -1.60 4.35
N GLN A 76 -11.31 -2.05 4.09
CA GLN A 76 -10.21 -2.01 5.04
C GLN A 76 -9.30 -0.82 4.74
N LEU A 77 -8.99 -0.04 5.78
CA LEU A 77 -8.04 1.07 5.75
C LEU A 77 -6.86 0.76 6.69
N GLN A 78 -5.65 0.82 6.16
CA GLN A 78 -4.42 0.65 6.92
C GLN A 78 -3.84 2.00 7.32
N TYR A 79 -3.48 2.11 8.59
CA TYR A 79 -2.69 3.19 9.15
C TYR A 79 -1.38 2.60 9.72
N GLN A 80 -0.50 3.48 10.22
CA GLN A 80 0.82 3.08 10.70
C GLN A 80 0.78 2.04 11.82
N ASP A 81 -0.18 2.14 12.75
CA ASP A 81 -0.28 1.33 13.96
C ASP A 81 -1.67 0.72 14.17
N TYR A 82 -2.61 0.92 13.26
CA TYR A 82 -3.94 0.30 13.32
C TYR A 82 -4.57 0.09 11.95
N ILE A 83 -5.57 -0.78 11.92
CA ILE A 83 -6.42 -1.06 10.77
C ILE A 83 -7.86 -0.73 11.14
N GLU A 84 -8.58 -0.12 10.21
CA GLU A 84 -10.02 0.09 10.35
C GLU A 84 -10.76 -0.72 9.30
N VAL A 85 -11.89 -1.32 9.69
CA VAL A 85 -12.81 -1.93 8.74
C VAL A 85 -14.14 -1.22 8.81
N TRP A 86 -14.64 -0.84 7.64
CA TRP A 86 -15.86 -0.10 7.44
C TRP A 86 -16.79 -0.90 6.53
N ARG A 87 -18.08 -0.84 6.78
CA ARG A 87 -19.10 -1.24 5.82
C ARG A 87 -19.63 0.01 5.14
N LEU A 88 -19.57 0.06 3.81
CA LEU A 88 -20.12 1.19 3.06
C LEU A 88 -21.63 1.27 3.23
N GLY A 89 -22.12 2.48 3.04
CA GLY A 89 -23.54 2.72 2.90
C GLY A 89 -24.11 2.11 1.62
N SER A 90 -25.43 1.98 1.57
CA SER A 90 -26.15 1.59 0.35
C SER A 90 -27.00 2.77 -0.13
N ALA A 91 -27.11 2.94 -1.44
CA ALA A 91 -28.04 3.86 -2.09
C ALA A 91 -29.06 3.06 -2.92
N ASN A 92 -30.22 3.66 -3.20
CA ASN A 92 -31.16 3.07 -4.14
C ASN A 92 -30.58 3.08 -5.56
N THR A 93 -31.01 2.14 -6.39
CA THR A 93 -30.70 2.17 -7.82
C THR A 93 -31.18 3.50 -8.41
N PRO A 94 -30.39 4.16 -9.27
CA PRO A 94 -30.85 5.37 -9.93
C PRO A 94 -32.15 5.06 -10.68
N LEU A 95 -33.23 5.76 -10.34
CA LEU A 95 -34.31 5.95 -11.31
C LEU A 95 -33.73 6.76 -12.48
N ASP A 96 -34.17 6.47 -13.71
CA ASP A 96 -33.63 7.02 -14.97
C ASP A 96 -33.48 8.56 -15.01
N GLU A 97 -34.07 9.29 -14.07
CA GLU A 97 -34.05 10.76 -13.98
C GLU A 97 -33.16 11.36 -12.87
N ALA A 98 -32.50 10.53 -12.04
CA ALA A 98 -31.69 11.04 -10.93
C ALA A 98 -30.33 11.60 -11.40
N ARG A 99 -30.32 12.88 -11.78
CA ARG A 99 -29.10 13.65 -12.09
C ARG A 99 -28.17 13.75 -10.88
N GLY A 100 -27.14 12.90 -10.86
CA GLY A 100 -25.82 13.24 -10.31
C GLY A 100 -25.55 12.95 -8.83
N MET A 101 -26.55 12.83 -7.96
CA MET A 101 -26.33 12.38 -6.56
C MET A 101 -27.43 11.46 -6.07
N LEU A 102 -27.05 10.23 -5.69
CA LEU A 102 -27.97 9.26 -5.11
C LEU A 102 -28.04 9.44 -3.57
N PRO A 103 -29.22 9.68 -2.99
CA PRO A 103 -29.36 9.73 -1.55
C PRO A 103 -29.03 8.36 -0.93
N LEU A 104 -28.22 8.38 0.14
CA LEU A 104 -27.89 7.17 0.89
C LEU A 104 -29.13 6.68 1.64
N VAL A 105 -29.45 5.40 1.48
CA VAL A 105 -30.48 4.68 2.23
C VAL A 105 -29.91 4.20 3.56
N LYS A 106 -28.65 3.77 3.56
CA LYS A 106 -27.90 3.40 4.76
C LYS A 106 -26.59 4.17 4.78
N ASN A 107 -26.25 4.72 5.94
CA ASN A 107 -24.95 5.36 6.14
C ASN A 107 -23.84 4.33 6.28
N ARG A 108 -22.60 4.75 5.99
CA ARG A 108 -21.41 3.94 6.28
C ARG A 108 -21.27 3.72 7.79
N ILE A 109 -20.81 2.54 8.18
CA ILE A 109 -20.63 2.16 9.57
C ILE A 109 -19.20 1.69 9.78
N LYS A 110 -18.56 2.20 10.83
CA LYS A 110 -17.27 1.67 11.30
C LYS A 110 -17.53 0.39 12.08
N LEU A 111 -17.00 -0.72 11.59
CA LEU A 111 -17.20 -2.02 12.23
C LEU A 111 -16.15 -2.26 13.31
N LEU A 112 -14.88 -1.99 13.01
CA LEU A 112 -13.80 -2.25 13.95
C LEU A 112 -12.61 -1.31 13.77
N LYS A 113 -11.83 -1.20 14.85
CA LYS A 113 -10.48 -0.63 14.86
C LYS A 113 -9.54 -1.61 15.53
N LEU A 114 -8.69 -2.25 14.73
CA LEU A 114 -7.70 -3.22 15.19
C LEU A 114 -6.36 -2.52 15.36
N LYS A 115 -5.93 -2.34 16.60
CA LYS A 115 -4.62 -1.74 16.90
C LYS A 115 -3.53 -2.81 16.87
N ALA A 116 -2.40 -2.49 16.25
CA ALA A 116 -1.18 -3.27 16.41
C ALA A 116 -0.70 -3.18 17.86
N ARG A 117 0.21 -4.09 18.25
CA ARG A 117 0.81 -4.03 19.58
C ARG A 117 1.66 -2.76 19.70
N THR A 118 1.80 -2.25 20.92
CA THR A 118 2.55 -1.03 21.21
C THR A 118 3.97 -1.10 20.64
N GLY A 119 4.35 -0.11 19.83
CA GLY A 119 5.66 -0.04 19.18
C GLY A 119 5.81 -0.88 17.91
N HIS A 120 4.75 -1.57 17.46
CA HIS A 120 4.77 -2.31 16.20
C HIS A 120 4.13 -1.48 15.10
N VAL A 121 4.82 -1.39 13.96
CA VAL A 121 4.33 -0.71 12.76
C VAL A 121 3.75 -1.75 11.80
N ILE A 122 2.61 -1.45 11.20
CA ILE A 122 1.97 -2.29 10.19
C ILE A 122 2.65 -2.03 8.85
N LEU A 123 3.22 -3.09 8.27
CA LEU A 123 3.93 -3.05 7.00
C LEU A 123 2.95 -3.17 5.84
N CYS A 124 2.04 -4.14 5.91
CA CYS A 124 1.02 -4.38 4.89
C CYS A 124 -0.21 -5.05 5.50
N SER A 125 -1.33 -4.98 4.78
CA SER A 125 -2.59 -5.60 5.19
C SER A 125 -3.45 -5.91 3.98
N THR A 126 -4.37 -6.86 4.13
CA THR A 126 -5.32 -7.29 3.10
C THR A 126 -6.55 -7.93 3.77
N ILE A 127 -7.68 -7.91 3.08
CA ILE A 127 -8.93 -8.52 3.52
C ILE A 127 -9.44 -9.47 2.43
N SER A 128 -9.90 -10.66 2.82
CA SER A 128 -10.53 -11.61 1.91
C SER A 128 -12.01 -11.31 1.73
N ASN A 129 -12.61 -11.84 0.66
CA ASN A 129 -14.05 -11.77 0.45
C ASN A 129 -14.87 -12.46 1.55
N GLU A 130 -14.27 -13.44 2.24
CA GLU A 130 -14.87 -14.15 3.38
C GLU A 130 -14.72 -13.39 4.71
N GLY A 131 -14.17 -12.17 4.70
CA GLY A 131 -13.96 -11.36 5.90
C GLY A 131 -12.75 -11.78 6.75
N ILE A 132 -11.77 -12.46 6.17
CA ILE A 132 -10.49 -12.74 6.85
C ILE A 132 -9.57 -11.54 6.65
N ILE A 133 -9.17 -10.91 7.75
CA ILE A 133 -8.24 -9.79 7.78
C ILE A 133 -6.85 -10.35 8.04
N ALA A 134 -5.92 -10.11 7.12
CA ALA A 134 -4.51 -10.44 7.29
C ALA A 134 -3.69 -9.16 7.35
N PHE A 135 -2.78 -9.06 8.29
CA PHE A 135 -1.80 -7.98 8.31
C PHE A 135 -0.44 -8.45 8.79
N SER A 136 0.61 -7.78 8.33
CA SER A 136 1.95 -7.97 8.85
C SER A 136 2.39 -6.74 9.61
N ASP A 137 2.88 -6.95 10.83
CA ASP A 137 3.62 -5.96 11.59
C ASP A 137 5.13 -6.25 11.53
N THR A 138 5.95 -5.45 12.21
CA THR A 138 7.41 -5.65 12.32
C THR A 138 7.82 -6.95 12.99
N LYS A 139 6.90 -7.69 13.63
CA LYS A 139 7.17 -8.97 14.29
C LYS A 139 6.67 -10.17 13.51
N GLY A 140 5.62 -10.02 12.71
CA GLY A 140 5.12 -11.11 11.89
C GLY A 140 3.76 -10.85 11.29
N VAL A 141 3.27 -11.87 10.59
CA VAL A 141 1.95 -11.91 9.97
C VAL A 141 0.92 -12.41 10.99
N ARG A 142 -0.28 -11.82 10.99
CA ARG A 142 -1.42 -12.23 11.82
C ARG A 142 -2.70 -12.24 11.00
N LEU A 143 -3.57 -13.20 11.29
CA LEU A 143 -4.85 -13.35 10.64
C LEU A 143 -5.98 -13.32 11.67
N PHE A 144 -7.07 -12.65 11.31
CA PHE A 144 -8.28 -12.56 12.12
C PHE A 144 -9.50 -12.77 11.24
N LYS A 145 -10.42 -13.64 11.66
CA LYS A 145 -11.72 -13.80 11.02
C LYS A 145 -12.72 -12.81 11.60
N LEU A 146 -13.30 -11.99 10.74
CA LEU A 146 -14.36 -11.06 11.09
C LEU A 146 -15.72 -11.78 11.09
N ASN A 147 -16.37 -11.83 12.25
CA ASN A 147 -17.74 -12.33 12.35
C ASN A 147 -18.69 -11.18 12.69
N LEU A 148 -19.73 -11.03 11.88
CA LEU A 148 -20.75 -10.00 12.05
C LEU A 148 -22.07 -10.67 12.42
N LYS A 149 -22.54 -10.44 13.66
CA LYS A 149 -23.86 -10.89 14.10
C LYS A 149 -24.86 -9.76 13.91
N THR A 150 -25.93 -10.04 13.18
CA THR A 150 -26.93 -9.05 12.79
C THR A 150 -28.20 -9.25 13.63
N ASP A 151 -28.09 -9.07 14.95
CA ASP A 151 -29.20 -9.29 15.90
C ASP A 151 -30.14 -8.06 15.99
N GLY A 152 -30.35 -7.35 14.87
CA GLY A 152 -31.14 -6.11 14.82
C GLY A 152 -30.48 -4.88 15.46
N SER A 153 -29.30 -5.03 16.08
CA SER A 153 -28.50 -3.93 16.60
C SER A 153 -27.87 -3.11 15.45
N ASN A 154 -27.86 -1.79 15.59
CA ASN A 154 -27.14 -0.89 14.69
C ASN A 154 -26.18 -0.02 15.52
N PRO A 155 -24.85 -0.27 15.49
CA PRO A 155 -24.10 -1.17 14.60
C PRO A 155 -24.24 -2.67 14.91
N PRO A 156 -23.90 -3.56 13.95
CA PRO A 156 -23.89 -5.01 14.20
C PRO A 156 -22.84 -5.37 15.25
N LEU A 157 -23.08 -6.45 15.99
CA LEU A 157 -22.08 -6.97 16.92
C LEU A 157 -20.92 -7.57 16.12
N VAL A 158 -19.70 -7.09 16.39
CA VAL A 158 -18.48 -7.50 15.70
C VAL A 158 -17.62 -8.32 16.64
N THR A 159 -17.28 -9.55 16.23
CA THR A 159 -16.29 -10.38 16.93
C THR A 159 -15.14 -10.75 16.00
N LEU A 160 -13.95 -10.94 16.58
CA LEU A 160 -12.74 -11.32 15.86
C LEU A 160 -12.20 -12.62 16.45
N ASP A 161 -12.07 -13.63 15.60
CA ASP A 161 -11.43 -14.89 15.96
C ASP A 161 -10.02 -14.93 15.40
N HIS A 162 -9.04 -15.33 16.21
CA HIS A 162 -7.68 -15.53 15.73
C HIS A 162 -7.62 -16.73 14.78
N VAL A 163 -6.96 -16.56 13.64
CA VAL A 163 -6.70 -17.66 12.71
C VAL A 163 -5.22 -17.97 12.79
N ASP A 164 -4.89 -19.22 13.15
CA ASP A 164 -3.51 -19.65 13.28
C ASP A 164 -2.81 -19.60 11.92
N CYS A 165 -1.64 -18.96 11.89
CA CYS A 165 -0.81 -18.83 10.71
C CYS A 165 0.65 -19.13 11.05
N ARG A 166 1.37 -19.76 10.12
CA ARG A 166 2.77 -20.15 10.30
C ARG A 166 3.66 -19.47 9.26
N PHE A 167 3.90 -18.17 9.46
CA PHE A 167 4.89 -17.42 8.69
C PHE A 167 6.18 -17.27 9.49
N ALA A 168 7.32 -17.58 8.87
CA ALA A 168 8.60 -17.56 9.56
C ALA A 168 9.12 -16.14 9.85
N GLN A 169 8.66 -15.14 9.10
CA GLN A 169 9.12 -13.75 9.15
C GLN A 169 7.96 -12.79 8.84
N PRO A 170 8.13 -11.48 9.10
CA PRO A 170 7.23 -10.45 8.59
C PRO A 170 7.12 -10.46 7.07
N ALA A 171 5.99 -10.00 6.55
CA ALA A 171 5.73 -9.79 5.14
C ALA A 171 5.61 -8.30 4.81
N HIS A 172 6.16 -7.88 3.68
CA HIS A 172 5.95 -6.53 3.15
C HIS A 172 4.84 -6.47 2.10
N HIS A 173 4.38 -7.62 1.58
CA HIS A 173 3.15 -7.72 0.81
C HIS A 173 2.32 -8.93 1.23
N LEU A 174 1.00 -8.75 1.29
CA LEU A 174 0.01 -9.79 1.53
C LEU A 174 -1.11 -9.66 0.49
N ILE A 175 -1.53 -10.77 -0.09
CA ILE A 175 -2.65 -10.80 -1.03
C ILE A 175 -3.40 -12.12 -0.93
N PHE A 176 -4.72 -12.05 -0.86
CA PHE A 176 -5.57 -13.23 -0.99
C PHE A 176 -5.81 -13.56 -2.46
N THR A 177 -5.94 -14.85 -2.76
CA THR A 177 -6.53 -15.28 -4.01
C THR A 177 -8.00 -14.83 -4.07
N PRO A 178 -8.54 -14.50 -5.26
CA PRO A 178 -9.95 -14.11 -5.42
C PRO A 178 -10.95 -15.13 -4.85
N ASN A 179 -10.61 -16.42 -4.90
CA ASN A 179 -11.41 -17.50 -4.30
C ASN A 179 -11.30 -17.61 -2.77
N GLY A 180 -10.45 -16.81 -2.10
CA GLY A 180 -10.25 -16.82 -0.66
C GLY A 180 -9.45 -18.00 -0.08
N ASN A 181 -9.07 -18.97 -0.92
CA ASN A 181 -8.49 -20.24 -0.48
C ASN A 181 -7.00 -20.17 -0.13
N THR A 182 -6.28 -19.18 -0.65
CA THR A 182 -4.84 -19.06 -0.44
C THR A 182 -4.47 -17.63 -0.08
N LEU A 183 -3.71 -17.48 1.00
CA LEU A 183 -3.02 -16.23 1.33
C LEU A 183 -1.58 -16.31 0.81
N ILE A 184 -1.18 -15.33 0.02
CA ILE A 184 0.18 -15.21 -0.48
C ILE A 184 0.89 -14.10 0.29
N ALA A 185 2.02 -14.44 0.90
CA ALA A 185 2.85 -13.52 1.66
C ALA A 185 4.23 -13.40 1.03
N VAL A 186 4.65 -12.18 0.74
CA VAL A 186 6.04 -11.88 0.36
C VAL A 186 6.77 -11.48 1.62
N LEU A 187 7.65 -12.36 2.09
CA LEU A 187 8.42 -12.16 3.31
C LEU A 187 9.52 -11.13 3.09
N THR A 188 9.95 -10.48 4.17
CA THR A 188 11.07 -9.53 4.16
C THR A 188 12.41 -10.16 3.74
N THR A 189 12.49 -11.50 3.78
CA THR A 189 13.63 -12.28 3.29
C THR A 189 13.65 -12.46 1.77
N GLY A 190 12.60 -12.03 1.06
CA GLY A 190 12.42 -12.23 -0.39
C GLY A 190 11.74 -13.54 -0.77
N VAL A 191 11.45 -14.41 0.20
CA VAL A 191 10.70 -15.66 -0.01
C VAL A 191 9.22 -15.37 -0.15
N VAL A 192 8.56 -16.01 -1.12
CA VAL A 192 7.10 -15.97 -1.23
C VAL A 192 6.51 -17.24 -0.66
N GLN A 193 5.65 -17.09 0.35
CA GLN A 193 5.01 -18.20 1.04
C GLN A 193 3.50 -18.18 0.76
N LEU A 194 2.96 -19.32 0.33
CA LEU A 194 1.55 -19.52 0.09
C LEU A 194 0.99 -20.35 1.22
N MET A 195 -0.05 -19.85 1.88
CA MET A 195 -0.76 -20.51 2.95
C MET A 195 -2.15 -20.87 2.47
N ASN A 196 -2.47 -22.17 2.49
CA ASN A 196 -3.84 -22.64 2.24
C ASN A 196 -4.72 -22.31 3.46
N MET A 197 -5.86 -21.68 3.20
CA MET A 197 -6.83 -21.24 4.21
C MET A 197 -7.89 -22.30 4.54
N ILE A 198 -8.07 -23.32 3.69
CA ILE A 198 -9.04 -24.41 3.89
C ILE A 198 -8.45 -25.50 4.80
N ALA A 199 -7.23 -25.93 4.48
CA ALA A 199 -6.45 -26.85 5.27
C ALA A 199 -5.28 -26.06 5.84
N VAL A 200 -5.34 -25.70 7.13
CA VAL A 200 -4.39 -24.82 7.88
C VAL A 200 -3.00 -25.48 8.02
N GLU A 201 -2.57 -26.27 7.05
CA GLU A 201 -1.44 -27.19 7.13
C GLU A 201 -0.47 -27.08 5.96
N SER A 202 -0.86 -26.58 4.78
CA SER A 202 0.05 -26.53 3.62
C SER A 202 0.64 -25.13 3.36
N ASN A 203 1.91 -24.98 3.74
CA ASN A 203 2.79 -23.90 3.30
C ASN A 203 3.47 -24.33 2.00
N VAL A 204 2.99 -23.87 0.84
CA VAL A 204 3.78 -24.01 -0.39
C VAL A 204 4.76 -22.85 -0.45
N LEU A 205 6.05 -23.16 -0.41
CA LEU A 205 7.10 -22.16 -0.54
C LEU A 205 7.46 -22.01 -2.02
N LEU A 206 7.28 -20.80 -2.56
CA LEU A 206 7.97 -20.40 -3.77
C LEU A 206 9.39 -20.01 -3.36
N GLN A 207 10.28 -21.00 -3.34
CA GLN A 207 11.70 -20.73 -3.15
C GLN A 207 12.33 -20.22 -4.45
N ASN A 208 13.30 -19.31 -4.31
CA ASN A 208 14.12 -18.79 -5.42
C ASN A 208 13.32 -18.04 -6.51
N VAL A 209 12.34 -17.23 -6.11
CA VAL A 209 11.54 -16.42 -7.06
C VAL A 209 12.43 -15.42 -7.84
N SER A 210 13.46 -14.87 -7.21
CA SER A 210 14.59 -14.18 -7.83
C SER A 210 15.65 -13.91 -6.76
N SER A 211 16.89 -13.60 -7.15
CA SER A 211 17.91 -13.03 -6.25
C SER A 211 17.62 -11.57 -5.89
N SER A 212 16.71 -10.92 -6.61
CA SER A 212 16.31 -9.53 -6.44
C SER A 212 15.05 -9.39 -5.58
N GLN A 213 14.92 -8.27 -4.87
CA GLN A 213 13.76 -8.01 -4.00
C GLN A 213 12.47 -7.89 -4.82
N ILE A 214 11.40 -8.47 -4.30
CA ILE A 214 10.06 -8.39 -4.86
C ILE A 214 9.41 -7.10 -4.38
N HIS A 215 8.91 -6.29 -5.30
CA HIS A 215 8.29 -5.00 -4.96
C HIS A 215 6.81 -4.91 -5.35
N ARG A 216 6.30 -5.84 -6.17
CA ARG A 216 4.86 -5.98 -6.48
C ARG A 216 4.50 -7.44 -6.69
N ILE A 217 3.24 -7.74 -6.38
CA ILE A 217 2.63 -9.04 -6.63
C ILE A 217 1.19 -8.83 -7.09
N ALA A 218 0.71 -9.68 -7.98
CA ALA A 218 -0.68 -9.70 -8.43
C ALA A 218 -1.15 -11.13 -8.63
N VAL A 219 -2.40 -11.41 -8.30
CA VAL A 219 -3.02 -12.74 -8.48
C VAL A 219 -4.00 -12.69 -9.65
N SER A 220 -4.02 -13.75 -10.46
CA SER A 220 -4.98 -13.85 -11.56
C SER A 220 -6.42 -13.99 -11.04
N PRO A 221 -7.43 -13.47 -11.77
CA PRO A 221 -8.84 -13.57 -11.37
C PRO A 221 -9.33 -15.01 -11.15
N ASP A 222 -8.78 -15.97 -11.90
CA ASP A 222 -9.09 -17.40 -11.78
C ASP A 222 -8.36 -18.09 -10.60
N SER A 223 -7.58 -17.34 -9.82
CA SER A 223 -6.78 -17.83 -8.67
C SER A 223 -5.71 -18.88 -9.01
N ARG A 224 -5.36 -19.07 -10.29
CA ARG A 224 -4.40 -20.10 -10.73
C ARG A 224 -2.96 -19.60 -10.81
N HIS A 225 -2.77 -18.31 -11.02
CA HIS A 225 -1.47 -17.71 -11.31
C HIS A 225 -1.16 -16.55 -10.38
N VAL A 226 0.13 -16.39 -10.07
CA VAL A 226 0.64 -15.24 -9.37
C VAL A 226 1.79 -14.62 -10.15
N ALA A 227 1.67 -13.33 -10.44
CA ALA A 227 2.68 -12.53 -11.09
C ALA A 227 3.51 -11.81 -10.02
N VAL A 228 4.82 -11.91 -10.13
CA VAL A 228 5.78 -11.30 -9.21
C VAL A 228 6.69 -10.37 -9.99
N ALA A 229 6.79 -9.12 -9.56
CA ALA A 229 7.71 -8.14 -10.15
C ALA A 229 8.87 -7.84 -9.19
N THR A 230 10.07 -7.90 -9.75
CA THR A 230 11.34 -7.80 -9.03
C THR A 230 12.07 -6.49 -9.36
N LEU A 231 12.99 -6.06 -8.49
CA LEU A 231 13.73 -4.79 -8.69
C LEU A 231 14.72 -4.84 -9.88
N ASP A 232 15.04 -6.03 -10.39
CA ASP A 232 15.84 -6.24 -11.60
C ASP A 232 15.04 -6.09 -12.91
N HIS A 233 13.83 -5.52 -12.82
CA HIS A 233 12.89 -5.35 -13.92
C HIS A 233 12.30 -6.65 -14.49
N GLY A 234 12.55 -7.79 -13.83
CA GLY A 234 11.91 -9.06 -14.14
C GLY A 234 10.43 -9.10 -13.73
N VAL A 235 9.62 -9.79 -14.53
CA VAL A 235 8.27 -10.22 -14.13
C VAL A 235 8.19 -11.72 -14.33
N HIS A 236 7.88 -12.44 -13.25
CA HIS A 236 7.83 -13.90 -13.22
C HIS A 236 6.42 -14.35 -12.86
N ILE A 237 5.92 -15.37 -13.57
CA ILE A 237 4.60 -15.95 -13.35
C ILE A 237 4.77 -17.34 -12.74
N TYR A 238 4.04 -17.60 -11.65
CA TYR A 238 4.04 -18.89 -10.94
C TYR A 238 2.63 -19.48 -10.89
N SER A 239 2.56 -20.80 -10.81
CA SER A 239 1.34 -21.54 -10.48
C SER A 239 1.07 -21.45 -8.98
N VAL A 240 -0.14 -21.05 -8.60
CA VAL A 240 -0.58 -21.00 -7.19
C VAL A 240 -0.72 -22.41 -6.60
N GLN A 241 -1.13 -23.39 -7.41
CA GLN A 241 -1.37 -24.76 -6.95
C GLN A 241 -0.07 -25.54 -6.74
N SER A 242 0.85 -25.48 -7.71
CA SER A 242 2.09 -26.27 -7.69
C SER A 242 3.28 -25.50 -7.14
N GLY A 243 3.19 -24.17 -7.04
CA GLY A 243 4.31 -23.33 -6.68
C GLY A 243 5.42 -23.27 -7.73
N GLN A 244 5.17 -23.73 -8.96
CA GLN A 244 6.20 -23.80 -10.00
C GLN A 244 6.22 -22.53 -10.83
N HIS A 245 7.43 -22.14 -11.25
CA HIS A 245 7.64 -21.10 -12.26
C HIS A 245 7.06 -21.56 -13.61
N ILE A 246 6.24 -20.71 -14.23
CA ILE A 246 5.60 -20.99 -15.51
C ILE A 246 6.36 -20.28 -16.63
N CYS A 247 6.55 -18.97 -16.48
CA CYS A 247 7.22 -18.15 -17.48
C CYS A 247 7.70 -16.82 -16.88
N SER A 248 8.54 -16.12 -17.64
CA SER A 248 9.00 -14.76 -17.33
C SER A 248 8.67 -13.85 -18.50
N CYS A 249 8.26 -12.62 -18.22
CA CYS A 249 8.07 -11.62 -19.26
C CYS A 249 9.43 -11.14 -19.80
N PRO A 250 9.53 -10.81 -21.10
CA PRO A 250 10.75 -10.29 -21.68
C PRO A 250 11.09 -8.93 -21.08
N ILE A 251 12.36 -8.74 -20.69
CA ILE A 251 12.89 -7.47 -20.23
C ILE A 251 13.32 -6.68 -21.47
N LEU A 252 12.58 -5.63 -21.81
CA LEU A 252 13.00 -4.67 -22.83
C LEU A 252 14.08 -3.78 -22.22
N VAL A 253 15.33 -4.03 -22.59
CA VAL A 253 16.42 -3.10 -22.31
C VAL A 253 16.32 -1.99 -23.36
N SER A 254 15.92 -0.78 -22.93
CA SER A 254 16.02 0.39 -23.81
C SER A 254 17.49 0.65 -24.12
N GLN A 255 17.84 0.64 -25.42
CA GLN A 255 19.17 1.04 -25.91
C GLN A 255 19.41 2.54 -25.71
#